data_AF-A0A7C3A879-F1
#
_entry.id   AF-A0A7C3A879-F1
#
_cell.length_a   1.000
_cell.length_b   1.000
_cell.length_c   1.000
_cell.angle_alpha   90.00
_cell.angle_beta   90.00
_cell.angle_gamma   90.00
#
_symmetry.space_group_name_H-M   'P 1'
#
loop_
_entity.id
_entity.type
_entity.pdbx_description
1 polymer ?
#
loop_
_entity_poly.entity_id
_entity_poly.type
_entity_poly.pdbx_seq_one_letter_code
_entity_poly.pdbx_strand_id
1 'polypeptide(L)' 'YAPQALRSEIRIILNRLEEKHPGMKYTIFRSIERIRPALEGVAERELKECRICGEPTTGEICKVCELLRELGI' A
#
# COMPACT_ATOMS: atom_id res chain seq x y z
N TYR A 1 -9.03 4.23 16.35
CA TYR A 1 -9.01 3.52 15.05
C TYR A 1 -10.30 3.86 14.31
N ALA A 2 -10.25 4.40 13.08
CA ALA A 2 -11.41 4.97 12.40
C ALA A 2 -12.37 3.88 11.86
N PRO A 3 -13.61 3.75 12.39
CA PRO A 3 -14.53 2.68 12.02
C PRO A 3 -15.04 2.78 10.58
N GLN A 4 -15.05 3.98 9.99
CA GLN A 4 -15.48 4.25 8.61
C GLN A 4 -14.39 4.05 7.56
N ALA A 5 -13.18 3.64 7.95
CA ALA A 5 -12.13 3.37 6.98
C ALA A 5 -12.48 2.12 6.15
N LEU A 6 -12.39 2.22 4.82
CA LEU A 6 -12.59 1.11 3.86
C LEU A 6 -11.84 -0.17 4.28
N ARG A 7 -10.65 -0.02 4.89
CA ARG A 7 -9.87 -1.15 5.41
C ARG A 7 -10.64 -1.98 6.45
N SER A 8 -11.43 -1.34 7.30
CA SER A 8 -12.24 -2.01 8.33
C SER A 8 -13.35 -2.84 7.69
N GLU A 9 -14.04 -2.26 6.69
CA GLU A 9 -15.07 -2.95 5.92
C GLU A 9 -14.50 -4.16 5.17
N ILE A 10 -13.41 -3.99 4.42
CA ILE A 10 -12.73 -5.08 3.71
C ILE A 10 -12.34 -6.20 4.68
N ARG A 11 -11.83 -5.85 5.88
CA ARG A 11 -11.48 -6.85 6.90
C ARG A 11 -12.70 -7.67 7.33
N ILE A 12 -13.84 -7.03 7.53
CA ILE A 12 -15.09 -7.72 7.89
C ILE A 12 -15.51 -8.69 6.78
N ILE A 13 -15.44 -8.26 5.52
CA ILE A 13 -15.76 -9.11 4.35
C ILE A 13 -14.82 -10.33 4.32
N LEU A 14 -13.52 -10.11 4.41
CA LEU A 14 -12.52 -11.19 4.39
C LEU A 14 -12.69 -12.16 5.57
N ASN A 15 -13.05 -11.65 6.76
CA ASN A 15 -13.30 -12.50 7.93
C ASN A 15 -14.54 -13.38 7.73
N ARG A 16 -15.63 -12.85 7.18
CA ARG A 16 -16.84 -13.62 6.88
C ARG A 16 -16.60 -14.71 5.83
N LEU A 17 -15.77 -14.43 4.83
CA LEU A 17 -15.39 -15.43 3.82
C LEU A 17 -14.57 -16.57 4.43
N GLU A 18 -13.60 -16.23 5.30
CA GLU A 18 -12.78 -17.22 6.00
C GLU A 18 -13.60 -18.12 6.94
N GLU A 19 -14.57 -17.53 7.65
CA GLU A 19 -15.46 -18.26 8.55
C GLU A 19 -16.34 -19.28 7.80
N LYS A 20 -16.88 -18.89 6.63
CA LYS A 20 -17.70 -19.78 5.80
C LYS A 20 -16.88 -20.80 5.02
N HIS A 21 -15.67 -20.42 4.62
CA HIS A 21 -14.80 -21.21 3.75
C HIS A 21 -13.35 -21.09 4.25
N PRO A 22 -12.91 -22.04 5.11
CA PRO A 22 -11.55 -22.03 5.62
C PRO A 22 -10.51 -21.99 4.50
N GLY A 23 -9.55 -21.06 4.60
CA GLY A 23 -8.47 -20.87 3.64
C GLY A 23 -8.70 -19.76 2.60
N MET A 24 -9.82 -19.04 2.61
CA MET A 24 -10.06 -18.01 1.58
C MET A 24 -9.09 -16.84 1.64
N LYS A 25 -8.68 -16.38 2.81
CA LYS A 25 -7.65 -15.35 2.93
C LYS A 25 -6.34 -15.80 2.30
N TYR A 26 -5.96 -17.06 2.54
CA TYR A 26 -4.77 -17.66 1.92
C TYR A 26 -4.92 -17.74 0.40
N THR A 27 -6.05 -18.24 -0.11
CA THR A 27 -6.32 -18.33 -1.55
C THR A 27 -6.25 -16.95 -2.22
N ILE A 28 -6.89 -15.93 -1.64
CA ILE A 28 -6.86 -14.55 -2.15
C ILE A 28 -5.43 -14.01 -2.17
N PHE A 29 -4.69 -14.18 -1.07
CA PHE A 29 -3.29 -13.76 -0.99
C PHE A 29 -2.42 -14.47 -2.04
N ARG A 30 -2.57 -15.79 -2.19
CA ARG A 30 -1.83 -16.58 -3.20
C ARG A 30 -2.17 -16.18 -4.63
N SER A 31 -3.41 -15.78 -4.89
CA SER A 31 -3.79 -15.25 -6.21
C SER A 31 -3.07 -13.95 -6.55
N ILE A 32 -2.95 -13.04 -5.58
CA ILE A 32 -2.19 -11.79 -5.77
C ILE A 32 -0.71 -12.10 -6.00
N GLU A 33 -0.12 -13.00 -5.22
CA GLU A 33 1.28 -13.41 -5.40
C GLU A 33 1.54 -14.05 -6.77
N ARG A 34 0.56 -14.76 -7.36
CA ARG A 34 0.67 -15.28 -8.73
C ARG A 34 0.60 -14.19 -9.80
N ILE A 35 -0.13 -13.12 -9.54
CA ILE A 35 -0.27 -11.98 -10.47
C ILE A 35 0.95 -11.07 -10.37
N ARG A 36 1.58 -10.96 -9.20
CA ARG A 36 2.69 -10.04 -8.91
C ARG A 36 3.82 -10.06 -9.95
N PRO A 37 4.35 -11.22 -10.41
CA PRO A 37 5.41 -11.25 -11.42
C PRO A 37 4.99 -10.62 -12.76
N ALA A 38 3.71 -10.73 -13.14
CA ALA A 38 3.21 -10.10 -14.36
C ALA A 38 3.07 -8.57 -14.26
N LEU A 39 3.17 -8.03 -13.05
CA LEU A 39 3.17 -6.59 -12.76
C LEU A 39 4.59 -6.04 -12.50
N GLU A 40 5.61 -6.91 -12.42
CA GLU A 40 6.99 -6.47 -12.31
C GLU A 40 7.38 -5.66 -13.56
N GLY A 41 8.11 -4.55 -13.35
CA GLY A 41 8.50 -3.63 -14.43
C GLY A 41 7.45 -2.58 -14.82
N VAL A 42 6.16 -2.78 -14.55
CA VAL A 42 5.09 -1.80 -14.90
C VAL A 42 5.24 -0.47 -14.15
N ALA A 43 5.89 -0.51 -12.98
CA ALA A 43 6.07 0.64 -12.09
C ALA A 43 7.54 0.90 -11.74
N GLU A 44 8.48 0.46 -12.58
CA GLU A 44 9.88 0.84 -12.39
C GLU A 44 10.03 2.35 -12.45
N ARG A 45 10.35 2.93 -11.29
CA ARG A 45 10.72 4.33 -11.14
C ARG A 45 12.05 4.35 -10.44
N GLU A 46 12.98 5.13 -10.98
CA GLU A 46 14.25 5.35 -10.31
C GLU A 46 14.00 6.02 -8.95
N LEU A 47 14.59 5.45 -7.92
CA LEU A 47 14.64 6.08 -6.60
C LEU A 47 15.82 7.05 -6.59
N LYS A 48 15.54 8.27 -6.12
CA LYS A 48 16.52 9.33 -5.89
C LYS A 48 16.37 9.87 -4.47
N GLU A 49 17.33 10.68 -4.05
CA GLU A 49 17.31 11.29 -2.72
C GLU A 49 16.42 12.54 -2.70
N CYS A 50 15.66 12.69 -1.61
CA CYS A 50 14.86 13.88 -1.35
C CYS A 50 15.77 15.10 -1.14
N ARG A 51 15.50 16.21 -1.84
CA ARG A 51 16.30 17.45 -1.71
C ARG A 51 16.31 18.08 -0.30
N ILE A 52 15.34 17.73 0.56
CA ILE A 52 15.19 18.33 1.89
C ILE A 52 15.80 17.45 2.99
N CYS A 53 15.49 16.14 2.97
CA CYS A 53 15.89 15.22 4.05
C CYS A 53 16.84 14.10 3.62
N GLY A 54 17.13 13.92 2.33
CA GLY A 54 17.98 12.85 1.82
C GLY A 54 17.33 11.47 1.70
N GLU A 55 16.10 11.27 2.22
CA GLU A 55 15.39 9.98 2.16
C GLU A 55 15.00 9.58 0.72
N PRO A 56 14.91 8.27 0.40
CA PRO A 56 14.59 7.80 -0.94
C PRO A 56 13.16 8.18 -1.36
N THR A 57 13.03 8.65 -2.60
CA THR A 57 11.76 9.08 -3.19
C THR A 57 11.82 8.93 -4.70
N THR A 58 10.66 8.79 -5.34
CA THR A 58 10.54 8.87 -6.81
C THR A 58 10.37 10.31 -7.31
N GLY A 59 10.09 11.27 -6.40
CA GLY A 59 9.91 12.70 -6.69
C GLY A 59 11.14 13.53 -6.28
N GLU A 60 11.13 14.85 -6.53
CA GLU A 60 12.22 15.74 -6.05
C GLU A 60 12.22 15.93 -4.52
N ILE A 61 11.02 15.86 -3.93
CA ILE A 61 10.76 15.96 -2.50
C ILE A 61 9.98 14.70 -2.10
N CYS A 62 10.27 14.11 -0.95
CA CYS A 62 9.52 12.95 -0.46
C CYS A 62 8.13 13.37 0.02
N LYS A 63 7.17 12.43 0.00
CA LYS A 63 5.79 12.75 0.36
C LYS A 63 5.64 13.30 1.79
N VAL A 64 6.51 12.88 2.69
CA VAL A 64 6.55 13.38 4.07
C VAL A 64 6.90 14.87 4.10
N CYS A 65 7.98 15.29 3.43
CA CYS A 65 8.37 16.70 3.37
C CYS A 65 7.35 17.57 2.63
N GLU A 66 6.68 17.06 1.60
CA GLU A 66 5.55 17.75 0.96
C GLU A 66 4.43 18.03 1.97
N LEU A 67 4.01 17.01 2.71
CA LEU A 67 2.95 17.11 3.71
C LEU A 67 3.32 18.08 4.84
N LEU A 68 4.56 18.04 5.33
CA LEU A 68 5.03 18.98 6.36
C LEU A 68 4.98 20.43 5.86
N ARG A 69 5.41 20.67 4.61
CA ARG A 69 5.31 21.98 3.98
C ARG A 69 3.86 22.45 3.84
N GLU A 70 2.95 21.57 3.43
CA GLU A 70 1.51 21.88 3.36
C GLU A 70 0.92 22.23 4.73
N LEU A 71 1.46 21.67 5.81
CA LEU A 71 1.10 21.97 7.20
C LEU A 71 1.83 23.19 7.78
N GLY A 72 2.76 23.80 7.03
CA GLY A 72 3.56 24.94 7.49
C GLY A 72 4.65 24.60 8.51
N ILE A 73 5.11 23.34 8.52
CA ILE A 73 6.17 22.80 9.40
C ILE A 73 7.48 22.64 8.61
#